data_AF-A0AAW4C208-F1
#
_entry.id   AF-A0AAW4C208-F1
#
_cell.length_a   1.000
_cell.length_b   1.000
_cell.length_c   1.000
_cell.angle_alpha   90.00
_cell.angle_beta   90.00
_cell.angle_gamma   90.00
#
_symmetry.space_group_name_H-M   'P 1'
#
loop_
_entity.id
_entity.type
_entity.pdbx_description
1 polymer ?
#
loop_
_entity_poly.entity_id
_entity_poly.type
_entity_poly.pdbx_seq_one_letter_code
_entity_poly.pdbx_strand_id
1 'polypeptide(L)'
;MKIPARTKKALKNYSMGIDSHDEDISILIESELYIPPKTMSHDECLRWLDHSLKSTSKKLVTDHFLYGVQNFKPEYRAAFSAFSVASKLPRHTYQGLDVYCKTCGAFETQTIDLTLINCSRYLYGSLRSMTPADLALYLQLDTNLPAPKKFTNERFIVLLSELAISPINETPTSLLKRLSNNKHLNFPKEEIRGLLETLGFTGILQSPLHPGYIYEYTPPFSKSAKTSKSDWRYPIDFWTGTNGINDSAIKFWFSEQQDIMDKI
;
A
#
# COMPACT_ATOMS: atom_id res chain seq x y z
N MET A 1 -19.48 -1.28 -0.25
CA MET A 1 -20.24 -1.93 -1.33
C MET A 1 -19.34 -3.01 -1.88
N LYS A 2 -19.80 -4.26 -2.00
CA LYS A 2 -18.98 -5.32 -2.60
C LYS A 2 -18.94 -5.06 -4.10
N ILE A 3 -17.75 -4.90 -4.69
CA ILE A 3 -17.61 -4.67 -6.12
C ILE A 3 -18.22 -5.87 -6.87
N PRO A 4 -19.07 -5.65 -7.89
CA PRO A 4 -19.63 -6.73 -8.69
C PRO A 4 -18.54 -7.62 -9.30
N ALA A 5 -18.84 -8.91 -9.47
CA ALA A 5 -17.87 -9.86 -10.05
C ALA A 5 -17.39 -9.43 -11.44
N ARG A 6 -18.28 -8.87 -12.27
CA ARG A 6 -17.97 -8.30 -13.60
C ARG A 6 -16.91 -7.20 -13.50
N THR A 7 -17.09 -6.26 -12.57
CA THR A 7 -16.19 -5.13 -12.37
C THR A 7 -14.85 -5.60 -11.81
N LYS A 8 -14.84 -6.58 -10.89
CA LYS A 8 -13.60 -7.18 -10.39
C LYS A 8 -12.80 -7.89 -11.50
N LYS A 9 -13.49 -8.55 -12.44
CA LYS A 9 -12.86 -9.16 -13.62
C LYS A 9 -12.25 -8.08 -14.53
N ALA A 10 -12.98 -6.99 -14.80
CA ALA A 10 -12.50 -5.88 -15.60
C ALA A 10 -11.24 -5.22 -15.01
N LEU A 11 -11.22 -4.97 -13.68
CA LEU A 11 -10.01 -4.48 -12.99
C LEU A 11 -8.82 -5.42 -13.18
N LYS A 12 -9.04 -6.74 -13.08
CA LYS A 12 -7.97 -7.73 -13.25
C LYS A 12 -7.45 -7.75 -14.68
N ASN A 13 -8.34 -7.80 -15.67
CA ASN A 13 -7.97 -7.78 -17.08
C ASN A 13 -7.18 -6.52 -17.45
N TYR A 14 -7.67 -5.35 -17.04
CA TYR A 14 -7.00 -4.07 -17.22
C TYR A 14 -5.60 -4.10 -16.60
N SER A 15 -5.48 -4.59 -15.36
CA SER A 15 -4.18 -4.66 -14.67
C SER A 15 -3.16 -5.59 -15.34
N MET A 16 -3.62 -6.57 -16.12
CA MET A 16 -2.78 -7.52 -16.84
C MET A 16 -2.41 -7.05 -18.24
N GLY A 17 -2.98 -5.95 -18.73
CA GLY A 17 -2.76 -5.45 -20.09
C GLY A 17 -3.27 -6.40 -21.18
N ILE A 18 -4.36 -7.16 -20.93
CA ILE A 18 -4.93 -8.08 -21.92
C ILE A 18 -5.60 -7.26 -23.05
N ASP A 19 -5.27 -7.55 -24.31
CA ASP A 19 -5.50 -6.75 -25.53
C ASP A 19 -6.96 -6.39 -25.93
N SER A 20 -7.97 -6.54 -25.08
CA SER A 20 -9.36 -6.17 -25.38
C SER A 20 -9.95 -5.20 -24.34
N HIS A 21 -9.36 -4.02 -24.22
CA HIS A 21 -9.72 -3.06 -23.17
C HIS A 21 -11.07 -2.39 -23.37
N ASP A 22 -11.71 -2.40 -24.54
CA ASP A 22 -12.90 -1.57 -24.77
C ASP A 22 -14.10 -1.97 -23.89
N GLU A 23 -14.37 -3.27 -23.74
CA GLU A 23 -15.44 -3.77 -22.87
C GLU A 23 -15.08 -3.55 -21.40
N ASP A 24 -13.84 -3.88 -21.00
CA ASP A 24 -13.39 -3.71 -19.61
C ASP A 24 -13.35 -2.23 -19.21
N ILE A 25 -12.89 -1.32 -20.09
CA ILE A 25 -12.94 0.14 -19.91
C ILE A 25 -14.39 0.59 -19.76
N SER A 26 -15.30 0.13 -20.62
CA SER A 26 -16.72 0.47 -20.53
C SER A 26 -17.30 0.09 -19.17
N ILE A 27 -17.00 -1.13 -18.68
CA ILE A 27 -17.41 -1.59 -17.35
C ILE A 27 -16.79 -0.73 -16.23
N LEU A 28 -15.53 -0.33 -16.37
CA LEU A 28 -14.85 0.52 -15.39
C LEU A 28 -15.39 1.96 -15.40
N ILE A 29 -15.79 2.50 -16.56
CA ILE A 29 -16.47 3.80 -16.67
C ILE A 29 -17.84 3.73 -15.99
N GLU A 30 -18.66 2.72 -16.30
CA GLU A 30 -19.96 2.51 -15.64
C GLU A 30 -19.85 2.37 -14.12
N SER A 31 -18.72 1.84 -13.64
CA SER A 31 -18.45 1.64 -12.22
C SER A 31 -17.73 2.82 -11.54
N GLU A 32 -17.48 3.91 -12.28
CA GLU A 32 -16.72 5.09 -11.81
C GLU A 32 -15.28 4.75 -11.33
N LEU A 33 -14.67 3.72 -11.92
CA LEU A 33 -13.32 3.24 -11.58
C LEU A 33 -12.26 3.57 -12.63
N TYR A 34 -12.70 3.90 -13.85
CA TYR A 34 -11.80 4.38 -14.91
C TYR A 34 -11.38 5.82 -14.64
N ILE A 35 -10.07 6.05 -14.59
CA ILE A 35 -9.45 7.36 -14.47
C ILE A 35 -8.58 7.57 -15.71
N PRO A 36 -8.90 8.54 -16.59
CA PRO A 36 -8.15 8.76 -17.81
C PRO A 36 -6.66 8.94 -17.54
N PRO A 37 -5.77 8.43 -18.41
CA PRO A 37 -4.34 8.64 -18.26
C PRO A 37 -4.00 10.13 -18.34
N LYS A 38 -2.94 10.53 -17.64
CA LYS A 38 -2.53 11.94 -17.57
C LYS A 38 -1.04 12.08 -17.82
N THR A 39 -0.67 12.97 -18.74
CA THR A 39 0.73 13.35 -18.94
C THR A 39 1.10 14.41 -17.91
N MET A 40 2.18 14.17 -17.16
CA MET A 40 2.68 15.10 -16.15
C MET A 40 4.21 15.06 -16.11
N SER A 41 4.81 16.21 -15.83
CA SER A 41 6.21 16.31 -15.43
C SER A 41 6.42 15.78 -14.01
N HIS A 42 7.67 15.45 -13.69
CA HIS A 42 8.12 15.07 -12.36
C HIS A 42 7.65 16.08 -11.29
N ASP A 43 7.93 17.36 -11.52
CA ASP A 43 7.64 18.41 -10.54
C ASP A 43 6.13 18.68 -10.40
N GLU A 44 5.33 18.45 -11.45
CA GLU A 44 3.87 18.45 -11.35
C GLU A 44 3.37 17.30 -10.47
N CYS A 45 3.97 16.11 -10.58
CA CYS A 45 3.62 14.98 -9.72
C CYS A 45 3.96 15.25 -8.25
N LEU A 46 5.10 15.91 -7.98
CA LEU A 46 5.45 16.33 -6.62
C LEU A 46 4.51 17.40 -6.07
N ARG A 47 4.12 18.40 -6.86
CA ARG A 47 3.11 19.39 -6.45
C ARG A 47 1.77 18.74 -6.13
N TRP A 48 1.37 17.76 -6.93
CA TRP A 48 0.16 16.97 -6.69
C TRP A 48 0.28 16.18 -5.37
N LEU A 49 1.39 15.48 -5.15
CA LEU A 49 1.66 14.75 -3.92
C LEU A 49 1.62 15.67 -2.69
N ASP A 50 2.26 16.83 -2.75
CA ASP A 50 2.26 17.82 -1.68
C ASP A 50 0.83 18.29 -1.33
N HIS A 51 0.00 18.54 -2.35
CA HIS A 51 -1.40 18.93 -2.15
C HIS A 51 -2.21 17.79 -1.50
N SER A 52 -2.11 16.57 -2.02
CA SER A 52 -2.81 15.41 -1.49
C SER A 52 -2.40 15.09 -0.05
N LEU A 53 -1.09 15.16 0.24
CA LEU A 53 -0.55 14.92 1.57
C LEU A 53 -1.03 15.97 2.58
N LYS A 54 -1.06 17.26 2.21
CA LYS A 54 -1.60 18.33 3.06
C LYS A 54 -3.09 18.16 3.39
N SER A 55 -3.84 17.52 2.49
CA SER A 55 -5.27 17.26 2.66
C SER A 55 -5.54 15.98 3.46
N THR A 56 -4.50 15.22 3.79
CA THR A 56 -4.58 13.93 4.48
C THR A 56 -4.03 14.06 5.91
N SER A 57 -4.55 13.28 6.85
CA SER A 57 -4.01 13.17 8.21
C SER A 57 -3.65 11.73 8.57
N LYS A 58 -2.73 11.57 9.53
CA LYS A 58 -2.37 10.26 10.09
C LYS A 58 -3.62 9.50 10.57
N LYS A 59 -4.50 10.20 11.29
CA LYS A 59 -5.74 9.62 11.82
C LYS A 59 -6.64 9.09 10.71
N LEU A 60 -6.85 9.89 9.66
CA LEU A 60 -7.70 9.52 8.53
C LEU A 60 -7.24 8.21 7.87
N VAL A 61 -5.97 8.13 7.49
CA VAL A 61 -5.46 6.92 6.80
C VAL A 61 -5.41 5.70 7.72
N THR A 62 -5.24 5.90 9.02
CA THR A 62 -5.26 4.83 10.02
C THR A 62 -6.68 4.29 10.20
N ASP A 63 -7.67 5.18 10.36
CA ASP A 63 -9.09 4.81 10.47
C ASP A 63 -9.57 4.10 9.20
N HIS A 64 -9.22 4.62 8.01
CA HIS A 64 -9.53 3.97 6.73
C HIS A 64 -8.87 2.60 6.63
N PHE A 65 -7.57 2.48 6.96
CA PHE A 65 -6.87 1.20 6.91
C PHE A 65 -7.55 0.14 7.79
N LEU A 66 -7.80 0.46 9.05
CA LEU A 66 -8.45 -0.47 9.99
C LEU A 66 -9.86 -0.82 9.53
N TYR A 67 -10.62 0.17 9.04
CA TYR A 67 -11.94 -0.07 8.45
C TYR A 67 -11.86 -0.99 7.22
N GLY A 68 -10.86 -0.80 6.37
CA GLY A 68 -10.59 -1.60 5.18
C GLY A 68 -10.25 -3.05 5.50
N VAL A 69 -9.40 -3.27 6.51
CA VAL A 69 -9.09 -4.61 7.05
C VAL A 69 -10.34 -5.23 7.64
N GLN A 70 -11.06 -4.51 8.51
CA GLN A 70 -12.23 -5.05 9.18
C GLN A 70 -13.35 -5.40 8.18
N ASN A 71 -13.52 -4.67 7.09
CA ASN A 71 -14.68 -4.84 6.21
C ASN A 71 -14.37 -5.46 4.84
N PHE A 72 -13.18 -6.02 4.66
CA PHE A 72 -12.73 -6.57 3.36
C PHE A 72 -12.84 -5.55 2.22
N LYS A 73 -12.40 -4.31 2.49
CA LYS A 73 -12.44 -3.20 1.54
C LYS A 73 -11.02 -2.76 1.18
N PRO A 74 -10.38 -3.42 0.20
CA PRO A 74 -9.02 -3.08 -0.24
C PRO A 74 -8.84 -1.60 -0.58
N GLU A 75 -9.90 -0.95 -1.08
CA GLU A 75 -9.85 0.45 -1.50
C GLU A 75 -9.60 1.46 -0.37
N TYR A 76 -9.81 1.07 0.88
CA TYR A 76 -9.53 1.89 2.07
C TYR A 76 -8.11 1.68 2.62
N ARG A 77 -7.31 0.78 2.03
CA ARG A 77 -6.05 0.33 2.65
C ARG A 77 -4.80 1.01 2.09
N ALA A 78 -4.76 1.28 0.78
CA ALA A 78 -3.52 1.66 0.10
C ALA A 78 -2.94 3.02 0.54
N ALA A 79 -3.79 3.96 0.97
CA ALA A 79 -3.33 5.28 1.41
C ALA A 79 -2.49 5.25 2.69
N PHE A 80 -2.59 4.18 3.50
CA PHE A 80 -1.80 4.04 4.73
C PHE A 80 -0.30 3.92 4.45
N SER A 81 0.08 3.02 3.54
CA SER A 81 1.47 2.92 3.08
C SER A 81 1.87 4.12 2.23
N ALA A 82 0.94 4.69 1.44
CA ALA A 82 1.23 5.92 0.69
C ALA A 82 1.61 7.09 1.61
N PHE A 83 0.85 7.29 2.70
CA PHE A 83 1.10 8.34 3.68
C PHE A 83 2.44 8.14 4.39
N SER A 84 2.75 6.91 4.78
CA SER A 84 4.06 6.55 5.36
C SER A 84 5.21 7.01 4.46
N VAL A 85 5.20 6.55 3.20
CA VAL A 85 6.25 6.86 2.21
C VAL A 85 6.31 8.36 1.90
N ALA A 86 5.16 8.96 1.59
CA ALA A 86 5.06 10.37 1.22
C ALA A 86 5.54 11.31 2.33
N SER A 87 5.26 10.98 3.60
CA SER A 87 5.65 11.81 4.75
C SER A 87 7.16 11.90 4.97
N LYS A 88 7.94 10.96 4.41
CA LYS A 88 9.40 10.95 4.49
C LYS A 88 10.10 11.26 3.18
N LEU A 89 9.38 11.31 2.06
CA LEU A 89 9.96 11.71 0.80
C LEU A 89 10.58 13.12 0.94
N PRO A 90 11.90 13.30 0.78
CA PRO A 90 12.49 14.61 0.90
C PRO A 90 11.99 15.52 -0.22
N ARG A 91 11.84 16.81 0.08
CA ARG A 91 11.59 17.82 -0.97
C ARG A 91 12.77 17.83 -1.93
N HIS A 92 12.46 17.77 -3.21
CA HIS A 92 13.45 17.81 -4.29
C HIS A 92 12.78 18.34 -5.55
N THR A 93 13.59 18.80 -6.50
CA THR A 93 13.20 18.97 -7.90
C THR A 93 13.70 17.77 -8.69
N TYR A 94 13.38 17.69 -9.97
CA TYR A 94 13.98 16.66 -10.82
C TYR A 94 15.51 16.70 -10.73
N GLN A 95 16.10 15.55 -10.41
CA GLN A 95 17.54 15.35 -10.31
C GLN A 95 17.90 14.07 -11.07
N GLY A 96 17.76 14.11 -12.38
CA GLY A 96 18.12 13.00 -13.27
C GLY A 96 19.61 12.95 -13.54
N LEU A 97 20.17 11.74 -13.58
CA LEU A 97 21.44 11.46 -14.27
C LEU A 97 21.20 10.98 -15.72
N ASP A 98 19.96 10.57 -16.05
CA ASP A 98 19.54 10.12 -17.39
C ASP A 98 18.00 10.26 -17.54
N VAL A 99 17.25 9.16 -17.33
CA VAL A 99 15.80 9.03 -17.58
C VAL A 99 14.93 9.08 -16.32
N TYR A 100 15.48 8.80 -15.13
CA TYR A 100 14.74 8.79 -13.86
C TYR A 100 15.40 9.67 -12.80
N CYS A 101 14.58 10.23 -11.92
CA CYS A 101 15.02 11.01 -10.77
C CYS A 101 15.75 10.11 -9.77
N LYS A 102 16.97 10.49 -9.36
CA LYS A 102 17.77 9.73 -8.41
C LYS A 102 17.13 9.61 -7.01
N THR A 103 16.20 10.51 -6.69
CA THR A 103 15.55 10.57 -5.37
C THR A 103 14.32 9.66 -5.33
N CYS A 104 13.36 9.87 -6.24
CA CYS A 104 12.06 9.20 -6.20
C CYS A 104 11.84 8.18 -7.32
N GLY A 105 12.79 8.02 -8.24
CA GLY A 105 12.72 7.07 -9.35
C GLY A 105 11.71 7.43 -10.46
N ALA A 106 11.05 8.59 -10.38
CA ALA A 106 10.11 9.02 -11.41
C ALA A 106 10.81 9.63 -12.64
N PHE A 107 10.21 9.47 -13.81
CA PHE A 107 10.69 10.09 -15.05
C PHE A 107 10.47 11.61 -15.04
N GLU A 108 11.28 12.33 -15.82
CA GLU A 108 11.14 13.80 -15.97
C GLU A 108 9.76 14.19 -16.49
N THR A 109 9.23 13.43 -17.46
CA THR A 109 7.86 13.53 -17.96
C THR A 109 7.35 12.14 -18.29
N GLN A 110 6.11 11.85 -17.94
CA GLN A 110 5.50 10.54 -18.19
C GLN A 110 3.99 10.64 -18.39
N THR A 111 3.45 9.74 -19.20
CA THR A 111 2.01 9.45 -19.23
C THR A 111 1.70 8.43 -18.15
N ILE A 112 0.93 8.84 -17.16
CA ILE A 112 0.57 8.01 -16.01
C ILE A 112 -0.77 7.37 -16.28
N ASP A 113 -0.82 6.05 -16.25
CA ASP A 113 -2.06 5.28 -16.25
C ASP A 113 -2.67 5.27 -14.84
N LEU A 114 -3.59 6.22 -14.60
CA LEU A 114 -4.26 6.37 -13.31
C LEU A 114 -5.24 5.23 -13.02
N THR A 115 -5.79 4.59 -14.06
CA THR A 115 -6.67 3.43 -13.89
C THR A 115 -5.89 2.23 -13.38
N LEU A 116 -4.66 2.00 -13.88
CA LEU A 116 -3.80 0.91 -13.41
C LEU A 116 -3.42 1.07 -11.93
N ILE A 117 -3.14 2.29 -11.48
CA ILE A 117 -2.88 2.59 -10.07
C ILE A 117 -4.13 2.30 -9.23
N ASN A 118 -5.31 2.72 -9.70
CA ASN A 118 -6.58 2.46 -9.04
C ASN A 118 -6.93 0.97 -9.00
N CYS A 119 -6.56 0.18 -10.02
CA CYS A 119 -6.71 -1.28 -10.01
C CYS A 119 -5.98 -1.91 -8.81
N SER A 120 -4.75 -1.47 -8.52
CA SER A 120 -3.98 -2.00 -7.38
C SER A 120 -4.65 -1.68 -6.03
N ARG A 121 -5.31 -0.51 -5.94
CA ARG A 121 -6.11 -0.09 -4.79
C ARG A 121 -7.22 -1.10 -4.47
N TYR A 122 -7.92 -1.58 -5.50
CA TYR A 122 -9.07 -2.47 -5.37
C TYR A 122 -8.72 -3.96 -5.40
N LEU A 123 -7.61 -4.36 -6.03
CA LEU A 123 -7.21 -5.76 -6.14
C LEU A 123 -6.34 -6.22 -4.97
N TYR A 124 -5.50 -5.33 -4.44
CA TYR A 124 -4.49 -5.68 -3.44
C TYR A 124 -4.62 -4.86 -2.15
N GLY A 125 -5.08 -3.60 -2.26
CA GLY A 125 -5.15 -2.67 -1.12
C GLY A 125 -3.77 -2.28 -0.60
N SER A 126 -2.80 -2.15 -1.51
CA SER A 126 -1.43 -1.74 -1.23
C SER A 126 -0.91 -0.90 -2.40
N LEU A 127 0.24 -0.25 -2.21
CA LEU A 127 0.92 0.51 -3.24
C LEU A 127 1.18 -0.37 -4.47
N ARG A 128 1.13 0.21 -5.67
CA ARG A 128 1.70 -0.40 -6.88
C ARG A 128 3.19 -0.08 -6.98
N SER A 129 3.52 1.21 -6.98
CA SER A 129 4.88 1.73 -6.88
C SER A 129 4.97 2.85 -5.83
N MET A 130 6.16 3.40 -5.64
CA MET A 130 6.42 4.53 -4.75
C MET A 130 6.67 5.84 -5.52
N THR A 131 6.27 5.91 -6.79
CA THR A 131 6.41 7.15 -7.56
C THR A 131 5.50 8.24 -6.97
N PRO A 132 5.83 9.54 -7.11
CA PRO A 132 5.01 10.61 -6.58
C PRO A 132 3.56 10.59 -7.07
N ALA A 133 3.32 10.18 -8.32
CA ALA A 133 1.98 10.08 -8.90
C ALA A 133 1.14 8.98 -8.24
N ASP A 134 1.69 7.79 -8.02
CA ASP A 134 1.01 6.69 -7.31
C ASP A 134 0.61 7.14 -5.90
N LEU A 135 1.58 7.70 -5.16
CA LEU A 135 1.36 8.18 -3.80
C LEU A 135 0.28 9.28 -3.75
N ALA A 136 0.35 10.24 -4.68
CA ALA A 136 -0.59 11.35 -4.75
C ALA A 136 -2.02 10.89 -5.05
N LEU A 137 -2.17 9.92 -5.97
CA LEU A 137 -3.47 9.37 -6.32
C LEU A 137 -4.08 8.61 -5.15
N TYR A 138 -3.33 7.74 -4.48
CA TYR A 138 -3.85 6.99 -3.34
C TYR A 138 -4.33 7.92 -2.22
N LEU A 139 -3.56 8.95 -1.89
CA LEU A 139 -3.94 9.93 -0.88
C LEU A 139 -5.18 10.73 -1.30
N GLN A 140 -5.22 11.26 -2.53
CA GLN A 140 -6.38 12.01 -3.04
C GLN A 140 -7.67 11.17 -3.04
N LEU A 141 -7.57 9.93 -3.51
CA LEU A 141 -8.73 9.06 -3.59
C LEU A 141 -9.20 8.60 -2.21
N ASP A 142 -8.32 8.55 -1.22
CA ASP A 142 -8.65 8.23 0.17
C ASP A 142 -9.33 9.40 0.88
N THR A 143 -8.88 10.64 0.65
CA THR A 143 -9.55 11.83 1.20
C THR A 143 -10.98 12.02 0.70
N ASN A 144 -11.29 11.44 -0.47
CA ASN A 144 -12.64 11.47 -1.05
C ASN A 144 -13.52 10.29 -0.58
N LEU A 145 -12.97 9.34 0.18
CA LEU A 145 -13.78 8.26 0.73
C LEU A 145 -14.72 8.78 1.83
N PRO A 146 -15.92 8.19 1.96
CA PRO A 146 -16.76 8.43 3.12
C PRO A 146 -16.03 8.04 4.40
N ALA A 147 -16.17 8.87 5.43
CA ALA A 147 -15.67 8.56 6.76
C ALA A 147 -16.15 7.16 7.22
N PRO A 148 -15.28 6.34 7.84
CA PRO A 148 -15.66 5.04 8.36
C PRO A 148 -16.86 5.13 9.30
N LYS A 149 -17.89 4.32 9.03
CA LYS A 149 -18.91 4.01 10.04
C LYS A 149 -18.25 3.26 11.18
N LYS A 150 -18.73 3.43 12.42
CA LYS A 150 -18.24 2.72 13.62
C LYS A 150 -17.98 1.23 13.34
N PHE A 151 -16.80 0.74 13.73
CA PHE A 151 -16.31 -0.61 13.47
C PHE A 151 -15.44 -1.11 14.64
N THR A 152 -15.11 -2.40 14.67
CA THR A 152 -14.19 -3.02 15.63
C THR A 152 -12.84 -3.36 14.97
N ASN A 153 -11.77 -3.52 15.74
CA ASN A 153 -10.44 -3.86 15.19
C ASN A 153 -10.14 -5.36 15.18
N GLU A 154 -11.16 -6.22 15.34
CA GLU A 154 -11.01 -7.67 15.54
C GLU A 154 -10.13 -8.35 14.49
N ARG A 155 -10.35 -8.11 13.19
CA ARG A 155 -9.54 -8.74 12.13
C ARG A 155 -8.09 -8.29 12.15
N PHE A 156 -7.86 -7.02 12.47
CA PHE A 156 -6.50 -6.51 12.60
C PHE A 156 -5.81 -7.08 13.83
N ILE A 157 -6.51 -7.22 14.96
CA ILE A 157 -6.01 -7.90 16.16
C ILE A 157 -5.68 -9.37 15.90
N VAL A 158 -6.52 -10.09 15.13
CA VAL A 158 -6.20 -11.45 14.68
C VAL A 158 -4.93 -11.46 13.83
N LEU A 159 -4.78 -10.53 12.88
CA LEU A 159 -3.57 -10.41 12.08
C LEU A 159 -2.32 -10.18 12.95
N LEU A 160 -2.37 -9.25 13.90
CA LEU A 160 -1.27 -9.00 14.84
C LEU A 160 -0.96 -10.23 15.69
N SER A 161 -1.98 -10.95 16.17
CA SER A 161 -1.79 -12.16 16.98
C SER A 161 -1.08 -13.26 16.17
N GLU A 162 -1.44 -13.43 14.90
CA GLU A 162 -0.77 -14.37 13.99
C GLU A 162 0.67 -13.97 13.66
N LEU A 163 0.94 -12.66 13.60
CA LEU A 163 2.29 -12.13 13.39
C LEU A 163 3.17 -12.33 14.64
N ALA A 164 2.60 -12.18 15.84
CA ALA A 164 3.32 -12.31 17.11
C ALA A 164 3.84 -13.75 17.36
N ILE A 165 3.16 -14.76 16.83
CA ILE A 165 3.55 -16.17 16.96
C ILE A 165 4.41 -16.69 15.81
N SER A 166 4.96 -15.79 14.97
CA SER A 166 5.77 -16.17 13.82
C SER A 166 7.02 -16.96 14.24
N PRO A 167 7.30 -18.13 13.65
CA PRO A 167 8.54 -18.86 13.90
C PRO A 167 9.78 -18.01 13.59
N ILE A 168 10.86 -18.18 14.35
CA ILE A 168 12.11 -17.41 14.26
C ILE A 168 12.63 -17.26 12.81
N ASN A 169 12.55 -18.32 12.00
CA ASN A 169 13.02 -18.36 10.61
C ASN A 169 11.92 -18.14 9.56
N GLU A 170 10.71 -17.73 9.97
CA GLU A 170 9.61 -17.49 9.05
C GLU A 170 9.96 -16.34 8.10
N THR A 171 9.79 -16.58 6.80
CA THR A 171 9.98 -15.59 5.73
C THR A 171 8.64 -14.98 5.31
N PRO A 172 8.62 -13.83 4.61
CA PRO A 172 7.38 -13.27 4.07
C PRO A 172 6.58 -14.27 3.22
N THR A 173 7.25 -15.12 2.43
CA THR A 173 6.60 -16.16 1.62
C THR A 173 5.92 -17.24 2.46
N SER A 174 6.59 -17.75 3.51
CA SER A 174 5.98 -18.75 4.40
C SER A 174 4.89 -18.14 5.28
N LEU A 175 5.07 -16.89 5.72
CA LEU A 175 4.05 -16.12 6.44
C LEU A 175 2.80 -15.93 5.57
N LEU A 176 2.96 -15.49 4.32
CA LEU A 176 1.86 -15.37 3.35
C LEU A 176 1.09 -16.70 3.22
N LYS A 177 1.80 -17.82 3.09
CA LYS A 177 1.18 -19.15 3.01
C LYS A 177 0.40 -19.49 4.28
N ARG A 178 0.95 -19.22 5.46
CA ARG A 178 0.29 -19.48 6.75
C ARG A 178 -0.98 -18.63 6.90
N LEU A 179 -0.87 -17.31 6.70
CA LEU A 179 -2.00 -16.39 6.80
C LEU A 179 -3.09 -16.69 5.76
N SER A 180 -2.72 -17.11 4.54
CA SER A 180 -3.69 -17.50 3.50
C SER A 180 -4.52 -18.72 3.88
N ASN A 181 -4.00 -19.58 4.75
CA ASN A 181 -4.70 -20.75 5.26
C ASN A 181 -5.43 -20.48 6.59
N ASN A 182 -5.33 -19.26 7.13
CA ASN A 182 -5.98 -18.89 8.38
C ASN A 182 -7.46 -18.57 8.15
N LYS A 183 -8.33 -19.41 8.71
CA LYS A 183 -9.80 -19.31 8.56
C LYS A 183 -10.39 -18.03 9.18
N HIS A 184 -9.71 -17.42 10.15
CA HIS A 184 -10.19 -16.21 10.81
C HIS A 184 -9.91 -14.94 10.00
N LEU A 185 -8.89 -14.95 9.13
CA LEU A 185 -8.57 -13.82 8.25
C LEU A 185 -9.40 -13.83 6.96
N ASN A 186 -9.47 -14.97 6.27
CA ASN A 186 -10.30 -15.16 5.06
C ASN A 186 -10.08 -14.11 3.94
N PHE A 187 -8.89 -13.52 3.85
CA PHE A 187 -8.51 -12.67 2.72
C PHE A 187 -8.00 -13.52 1.55
N PRO A 188 -8.21 -13.08 0.30
CA PRO A 188 -7.48 -13.63 -0.84
C PRO A 188 -5.97 -13.49 -0.64
N LYS A 189 -5.19 -14.48 -1.11
CA LYS A 189 -3.72 -14.48 -1.00
C LYS A 189 -3.08 -13.16 -1.44
N GLU A 190 -3.51 -12.60 -2.57
CA GLU A 190 -2.96 -11.34 -3.08
C GLU A 190 -3.26 -10.13 -2.18
N GLU A 191 -4.40 -10.13 -1.48
CA GLU A 191 -4.72 -9.09 -0.51
C GLU A 191 -3.88 -9.23 0.77
N ILE A 192 -3.58 -10.47 1.20
CA ILE A 192 -2.65 -10.72 2.32
C ILE A 192 -1.25 -10.25 1.95
N ARG A 193 -0.79 -10.53 0.72
CA ARG A 193 0.49 -9.99 0.23
C ARG A 193 0.51 -8.47 0.34
N GLY A 194 -0.53 -7.80 -0.15
CA GLY A 194 -0.67 -6.35 -0.05
C GLY A 194 -0.68 -5.83 1.39
N LEU A 195 -1.31 -6.55 2.33
CA LEU A 195 -1.27 -6.22 3.76
C LEU A 195 0.16 -6.30 4.30
N LEU A 196 0.87 -7.40 4.05
CA LEU A 196 2.25 -7.59 4.53
C LEU A 196 3.20 -6.52 3.98
N GLU A 197 3.07 -6.17 2.71
CA GLU A 197 3.86 -5.08 2.11
C GLU A 197 3.51 -3.73 2.72
N THR A 198 2.23 -3.45 2.96
CA THR A 198 1.79 -2.24 3.66
C THR A 198 2.38 -2.16 5.08
N LEU A 199 2.37 -3.26 5.84
CA LEU A 199 2.99 -3.33 7.16
C LEU A 199 4.52 -3.15 7.11
N GLY A 200 5.16 -3.57 6.01
CA GLY A 200 6.56 -3.26 5.75
C GLY A 200 6.79 -1.78 5.53
N PHE A 201 6.05 -1.17 4.60
CA PHE A 201 6.16 0.26 4.31
C PHE A 201 5.89 1.15 5.54
N THR A 202 5.04 0.71 6.45
CA THR A 202 4.67 1.45 7.67
C THR A 202 5.57 1.11 8.87
N GLY A 203 6.62 0.30 8.67
CA GLY A 203 7.62 -0.02 9.69
C GLY A 203 7.16 -1.00 10.77
N ILE A 204 5.97 -1.58 10.62
CA ILE A 204 5.41 -2.57 11.54
C ILE A 204 6.13 -3.91 11.37
N LEU A 205 6.41 -4.30 10.12
CA LEU A 205 7.20 -5.48 9.78
C LEU A 205 8.50 -5.07 9.09
N GLN A 206 9.55 -4.91 9.87
CA GLN A 206 10.85 -4.46 9.37
C GLN A 206 12.01 -5.27 9.97
N SER A 207 13.19 -5.13 9.39
CA SER A 207 14.43 -5.61 10.03
C SER A 207 15.24 -4.42 10.55
N PRO A 208 16.14 -4.60 11.55
CA PRO A 208 16.94 -3.50 12.08
C PRO A 208 17.75 -2.72 11.04
N LEU A 209 18.18 -3.39 9.96
CA LEU A 209 18.99 -2.80 8.88
C LEU A 209 18.15 -2.29 7.70
N HIS A 210 16.85 -2.60 7.68
CA HIS A 210 15.93 -2.26 6.59
C HIS A 210 14.63 -1.74 7.20
N PRO A 211 14.64 -0.51 7.74
CA PRO A 211 13.48 0.09 8.38
C PRO A 211 12.40 0.45 7.35
N GLY A 212 11.15 0.52 7.84
CA GLY A 212 10.04 1.08 7.07
C GLY A 212 10.09 2.60 6.96
N TYR A 213 9.21 3.13 6.11
CA TYR A 213 9.22 4.54 5.71
C TYR A 213 8.66 5.49 6.77
N ILE A 214 8.36 5.03 7.99
CA ILE A 214 8.05 5.93 9.10
C ILE A 214 9.29 6.55 9.73
N TYR A 215 10.45 5.93 9.49
CA TYR A 215 11.74 6.37 10.04
C TYR A 215 12.50 7.20 9.02
N GLU A 216 12.73 6.64 7.84
CA GLU A 216 13.49 7.27 6.76
C GLU A 216 12.95 6.88 5.37
N TYR A 217 13.16 7.77 4.40
CA TYR A 217 12.86 7.43 3.01
C TYR A 217 14.05 6.73 2.38
N THR A 218 13.83 5.49 1.93
CA THR A 218 14.81 4.73 1.15
C THR A 218 14.56 4.99 -0.34
N PRO A 219 15.51 5.61 -1.08
CA PRO A 219 15.34 5.85 -2.50
C PRO A 219 15.11 4.54 -3.28
N PRO A 220 14.27 4.53 -4.31
CA PRO A 220 14.17 3.40 -5.22
C PRO A 220 15.55 3.02 -5.77
N PHE A 221 15.78 1.73 -6.00
CA PHE A 221 17.04 1.18 -6.52
C PHE A 221 18.28 1.34 -5.61
N SER A 222 18.16 1.95 -4.43
CA SER A 222 19.28 2.08 -3.48
C SER A 222 19.59 0.79 -2.70
N LYS A 223 18.63 -0.14 -2.68
CA LYS A 223 18.76 -1.45 -2.04
C LYS A 223 18.50 -2.54 -3.06
N SER A 224 19.37 -3.54 -3.11
CA SER A 224 19.11 -4.76 -3.86
C SER A 224 17.99 -5.55 -3.19
N ALA A 225 17.27 -6.37 -3.97
CA ALA A 225 16.44 -7.41 -3.38
C ALA A 225 17.31 -8.32 -2.49
N LYS A 226 16.69 -8.95 -1.48
CA LYS A 226 17.39 -9.89 -0.57
C LYS A 226 18.03 -11.04 -1.35
N THR A 227 17.33 -11.51 -2.39
CA THR A 227 17.84 -12.50 -3.34
C THR A 227 17.34 -12.18 -4.75
N SER A 228 18.03 -12.67 -5.78
CA SER A 228 17.60 -12.52 -7.18
C SER A 228 16.26 -13.19 -7.52
N LYS A 229 15.73 -14.02 -6.60
CA LYS A 229 14.46 -14.75 -6.76
C LYS A 229 13.32 -14.17 -5.93
N SER A 230 13.59 -13.16 -5.10
CA SER A 230 12.53 -12.58 -4.28
C SER A 230 11.65 -11.66 -5.13
N ASP A 231 10.34 -11.83 -4.97
CA ASP A 231 9.32 -10.96 -5.55
C ASP A 231 8.78 -9.95 -4.53
N TRP A 232 9.26 -9.99 -3.28
CA TRP A 232 8.83 -9.09 -2.22
C TRP A 232 9.47 -7.71 -2.34
N ARG A 233 8.71 -6.69 -1.97
CA ARG A 233 9.19 -5.32 -1.98
C ARG A 233 9.97 -4.99 -0.71
N TYR A 234 10.94 -4.09 -0.84
CA TYR A 234 11.57 -3.46 0.31
C TYR A 234 10.51 -2.68 1.14
N PRO A 235 10.50 -2.78 2.48
CA PRO A 235 11.48 -3.46 3.33
C PRO A 235 11.11 -4.89 3.72
N ILE A 236 9.86 -5.32 3.51
CA ILE A 236 9.34 -6.59 4.05
C ILE A 236 10.15 -7.81 3.56
N ASP A 237 10.75 -7.75 2.37
CA ASP A 237 11.64 -8.79 1.83
C ASP A 237 12.75 -9.22 2.84
N PHE A 238 13.20 -8.29 3.68
CA PHE A 238 14.26 -8.53 4.66
C PHE A 238 13.76 -8.98 6.03
N TRP A 239 12.46 -8.92 6.27
CA TRP A 239 11.87 -9.36 7.54
C TRP A 239 11.97 -10.88 7.70
N THR A 240 12.12 -11.31 8.95
CA THR A 240 11.99 -12.70 9.39
C THR A 240 11.22 -12.75 10.69
N GLY A 241 10.66 -13.90 11.07
CA GLY A 241 9.91 -14.01 12.33
C GLY A 241 10.72 -13.64 13.58
N THR A 242 12.06 -13.75 13.55
CA THR A 242 12.95 -13.22 14.61
C THR A 242 12.76 -11.71 14.83
N ASN A 243 12.42 -10.96 13.79
CA ASN A 243 12.20 -9.52 13.89
C ASN A 243 10.86 -9.18 14.54
N GLY A 244 9.88 -10.08 14.49
CA GLY A 244 8.56 -9.90 15.11
C GLY A 244 7.82 -8.64 14.62
N ILE A 245 6.95 -8.12 15.49
CA ILE A 245 6.22 -6.87 15.28
C ILE A 245 7.02 -5.73 15.92
N ASN A 246 7.07 -4.59 15.26
CA ASN A 246 7.64 -3.38 15.83
C ASN A 246 6.63 -2.61 16.68
N ASP A 247 6.67 -2.79 18.00
CA ASP A 247 5.76 -2.13 18.95
C ASP A 247 5.81 -0.61 18.89
N SER A 248 6.98 -0.03 18.56
CA SER A 248 7.12 1.42 18.43
C SER A 248 6.34 1.95 17.22
N ALA A 249 6.33 1.18 16.13
CA ALA A 249 5.51 1.51 14.96
C ALA A 249 4.02 1.34 15.27
N ILE A 250 3.63 0.28 15.99
CA ILE A 250 2.22 0.10 16.39
C ILE A 250 1.76 1.28 17.26
N LYS A 251 2.55 1.67 18.27
CA LYS A 251 2.27 2.85 19.11
C LYS A 251 2.18 4.14 18.30
N PHE A 252 3.08 4.34 17.33
CA PHE A 252 3.07 5.53 16.48
C PHE A 252 1.77 5.65 15.67
N TRP A 253 1.29 4.54 15.09
CA TRP A 253 0.10 4.54 14.25
C TRP A 253 -1.20 4.49 15.03
N PHE A 254 -1.25 3.64 16.06
CA PHE A 254 -2.50 3.18 16.67
C PHE A 254 -2.68 3.58 18.14
N SER A 255 -1.96 4.60 18.63
CA SER A 255 -2.04 5.06 20.04
C SER A 255 -3.45 5.47 20.49
N GLU A 256 -4.35 5.80 19.55
CA GLU A 256 -5.74 6.18 19.84
C GLU A 256 -6.70 4.97 19.91
N GLN A 257 -6.25 3.77 19.53
CA GLN A 257 -7.04 2.55 19.49
C GLN A 257 -6.68 1.64 20.67
N GLN A 258 -7.33 1.88 21.82
CA GLN A 258 -7.02 1.17 23.07
C GLN A 258 -7.10 -0.36 22.94
N ASP A 259 -8.06 -0.87 22.16
CA ASP A 259 -8.23 -2.31 21.93
C ASP A 259 -7.06 -2.97 21.17
N ILE A 260 -6.37 -2.21 20.31
CA ILE A 260 -5.11 -2.63 19.68
C ILE A 260 -3.98 -2.55 20.70
N MET A 261 -3.94 -1.47 21.49
CA MET A 261 -2.88 -1.25 22.49
C MET A 261 -2.87 -2.30 23.61
N ASP A 262 -4.02 -2.85 23.99
CA ASP A 262 -4.15 -3.89 25.00
C ASP A 262 -3.64 -5.27 24.54
N LYS A 263 -3.25 -5.40 23.26
CA LYS A 263 -2.81 -6.66 22.64
C LYS A 263 -1.30 -6.73 22.38
N ILE A 264 -0.58 -5.68 22.72
CA ILE A 264 0.87 -5.53 22.56
C ILE A 264 1.50 -5.55 23.94
#